data_AF-A0A512PFE5-F1
#
_entry.id   AF-A0A512PFE5-F1
#
_cell.length_a   1.000
_cell.length_b   1.000
_cell.length_c   1.000
_cell.angle_alpha   90.00
_cell.angle_beta   90.00
_cell.angle_gamma   90.00
#
_symmetry.space_group_name_H-M   'P 1'
#
loop_
_entity.id
_entity.type
_entity.pdbx_description
1 polymer ?
#
loop_
_entity_poly.entity_id
_entity_poly.type
_entity_poly.pdbx_seq_one_letter_code
_entity_poly.pdbx_strand_id
1 'polypeptide(L)'
;MPLQLAPGRHRVAFEPAVHGFAFPNAFVNTVVTLPGGSALTTAGRCGGMAALALDHFHAGIPAPTWGPSLWAPSLVPPDGHWLAEAIQERQIRSFLVGSALKFLTWSLQGDDPTWVLPGVARRTEQEELPRLANLLRSGVPVVLGLIVARDLRAVAENHQVVAYGYEYDAVAGRTTILVHDPNTPRREVTLIGHDDTRGWVASNGRVWRGFFVHDYVRREPPALTRSPADPDRPIRLADTVVLVHAWTGRVLHGCDDRYDHHGSSGQHRVVADDAVDGTRWDLRPRHDRRGRSEEPGPLTSGDVVRLRLRGTDRHLHSHRNVASPLTHQQEVSTFAERDRNDDWRVVVDGGGPWLAGSRVRFEHVPTGAALQSHRRPDDHDSGGEQEVSASSLTDPDGWWTVLEAD
;
A
#
# COMPACT_ATOMS: atom_id res chain seq x y z
N MET A 1 -20.87 22.39 -30.67
CA MET A 1 -20.51 21.13 -31.37
C MET A 1 -19.89 20.20 -30.36
N PRO A 2 -20.18 18.88 -30.36
CA PRO A 2 -19.43 17.95 -29.54
C PRO A 2 -17.94 18.09 -29.90
N LEU A 3 -17.09 18.21 -28.89
CA LEU A 3 -15.66 18.33 -29.12
C LEU A 3 -15.17 17.04 -29.79
N GLN A 4 -14.61 17.17 -30.98
CA GLN A 4 -14.01 16.06 -31.70
C GLN A 4 -12.70 15.67 -31.00
N LEU A 5 -12.51 14.38 -30.72
CA LEU A 5 -11.27 13.87 -30.13
C LEU A 5 -10.08 14.28 -31.01
N ALA A 6 -9.06 14.87 -30.39
CA ALA A 6 -7.82 15.19 -31.11
C ALA A 6 -7.11 13.87 -31.46
N PRO A 7 -6.73 13.65 -32.73
CA PRO A 7 -5.99 12.46 -33.14
C PRO A 7 -4.63 12.37 -32.44
N GLY A 8 -4.16 11.14 -32.23
CA GLY A 8 -2.87 10.85 -31.62
C GLY A 8 -2.96 10.51 -30.13
N ARG A 9 -1.80 10.44 -29.48
CA ARG A 9 -1.64 9.95 -28.11
C ARG A 9 -1.42 11.10 -27.13
N HIS A 10 -2.21 11.13 -26.07
CA HIS A 10 -2.11 12.09 -24.98
C HIS A 10 -1.95 11.34 -23.66
N ARG A 11 -0.94 11.72 -22.86
CA ARG A 11 -0.65 11.14 -21.55
C ARG A 11 -0.39 12.24 -20.54
N VAL A 12 -0.81 12.01 -19.31
CA VAL A 12 -0.39 12.77 -18.13
C VAL A 12 0.77 12.02 -17.45
N ALA A 13 1.48 12.69 -16.53
CA ALA A 13 2.66 12.13 -15.86
C ALA A 13 2.35 11.03 -14.82
N PHE A 14 1.09 10.60 -14.68
CA PHE A 14 0.75 9.50 -13.79
C PHE A 14 1.31 8.18 -14.35
N GLU A 15 2.18 7.55 -13.58
CA GLU A 15 2.77 6.25 -13.90
C GLU A 15 2.21 5.15 -12.98
N PRO A 16 1.55 4.09 -13.52
CA PRO A 16 1.04 2.97 -12.71
C PRO A 16 2.13 2.29 -11.89
N ALA A 17 3.36 2.21 -12.41
CA ALA A 17 4.47 1.57 -11.74
C ALA A 17 5.02 2.37 -10.53
N VAL A 18 4.76 3.67 -10.44
CA VAL A 18 5.26 4.55 -9.36
C VAL A 18 4.15 4.90 -8.38
N HIS A 19 2.96 5.20 -8.88
CA HIS A 19 1.84 5.71 -8.08
C HIS A 19 0.79 4.64 -7.76
N GLY A 20 0.83 3.49 -8.44
CA GLY A 20 -0.04 2.36 -8.16
C GLY A 20 0.54 1.42 -7.11
N PHE A 21 -0.33 0.85 -6.26
CA PHE A 21 0.08 -0.15 -5.26
C PHE A 21 0.56 -1.44 -5.92
N ALA A 22 1.49 -2.15 -5.27
CA ALA A 22 2.06 -3.40 -5.78
C ALA A 22 1.22 -4.66 -5.46
N PHE A 23 0.07 -4.50 -4.79
CA PHE A 23 -0.89 -5.58 -4.50
C PHE A 23 -2.23 -5.38 -5.20
N PRO A 24 -2.97 -6.47 -5.46
CA PRO A 24 -4.28 -6.39 -6.08
C PRO A 24 -5.34 -5.88 -5.10
N ASN A 25 -6.47 -5.42 -5.63
CA ASN A 25 -7.68 -5.21 -4.87
C ASN A 25 -8.32 -6.55 -4.45
N ALA A 26 -7.77 -7.17 -3.40
CA ALA A 26 -8.30 -8.40 -2.79
C ALA A 26 -8.86 -8.17 -1.37
N PHE A 27 -9.22 -6.92 -1.04
CA PHE A 27 -9.88 -6.59 0.22
C PHE A 27 -11.27 -7.23 0.31
N VAL A 28 -11.72 -7.46 1.54
CA VAL A 28 -13.10 -7.85 1.82
C VAL A 28 -14.09 -6.75 1.38
N ASN A 29 -15.29 -7.18 1.03
CA ASN A 29 -16.34 -6.29 0.56
C ASN A 29 -16.67 -5.22 1.60
N THR A 30 -16.86 -3.99 1.14
CA THR A 30 -17.12 -2.82 2.00
C THR A 30 -18.55 -2.34 1.78
N VAL A 31 -19.30 -2.10 2.86
CA VAL A 31 -20.60 -1.44 2.79
C VAL A 31 -20.38 0.07 2.79
N VAL A 32 -20.86 0.75 1.77
CA VAL A 32 -20.79 2.21 1.62
C VAL A 32 -22.20 2.80 1.51
N THR A 33 -22.37 4.02 2.00
CA THR A 33 -23.63 4.75 1.90
C THR A 33 -23.52 5.82 0.82
N LEU A 34 -24.44 5.81 -0.14
CA LEU A 34 -24.51 6.77 -1.23
C LEU A 34 -25.21 8.07 -0.79
N PRO A 35 -25.03 9.18 -1.54
CA PRO A 35 -25.86 10.37 -1.37
C PRO A 35 -27.34 10.00 -1.47
N GLY A 36 -28.12 10.35 -0.46
CA GLY A 36 -29.54 9.94 -0.37
C GLY A 36 -29.81 8.70 0.49
N GLY A 37 -28.78 8.08 1.10
CA GLY A 37 -28.93 7.12 2.19
C GLY A 37 -29.02 5.64 1.80
N SER A 38 -28.98 5.31 0.50
CA SER A 38 -28.94 3.90 0.06
C SER A 38 -27.56 3.27 0.35
N ALA A 39 -27.57 2.05 0.89
CA ALA A 39 -26.36 1.27 1.12
C ALA A 39 -26.01 0.43 -0.13
N LEU A 40 -24.72 0.30 -0.41
CA LEU A 40 -24.15 -0.51 -1.49
C LEU A 40 -22.98 -1.32 -0.92
N THR A 41 -22.92 -2.61 -1.21
CA THR A 41 -21.76 -3.44 -0.89
C THR A 41 -20.84 -3.51 -2.11
N THR A 42 -19.58 -3.08 -1.99
CA THR A 42 -18.61 -3.08 -3.10
C THR A 42 -17.78 -4.36 -3.11
N ALA A 43 -17.36 -4.81 -4.30
CA ALA A 43 -16.36 -5.87 -4.43
C ALA A 43 -14.94 -5.30 -4.16
N GLY A 44 -14.44 -5.50 -2.95
CA GLY A 44 -13.19 -4.89 -2.48
C GLY A 44 -13.25 -3.35 -2.34
N ARG A 45 -12.09 -2.70 -2.47
CA ARG A 45 -11.85 -1.27 -2.20
C ARG A 45 -11.21 -0.52 -3.39
N CYS A 46 -11.64 -0.83 -4.62
CA CYS A 46 -11.05 -0.27 -5.85
C CYS A 46 -11.09 1.27 -5.94
N GLY A 47 -12.17 1.91 -5.51
CA GLY A 47 -12.29 3.37 -5.47
C GLY A 47 -11.31 4.01 -4.49
N GLY A 48 -11.09 3.34 -3.36
CA GLY A 48 -10.08 3.73 -2.37
C GLY A 48 -8.66 3.65 -2.93
N MET A 49 -8.33 2.54 -3.58
CA MET A 49 -7.02 2.35 -4.21
C MET A 49 -6.77 3.33 -5.35
N ALA A 50 -7.76 3.53 -6.24
CA ALA A 50 -7.66 4.48 -7.35
C ALA A 50 -7.48 5.92 -6.85
N ALA A 51 -8.26 6.32 -5.83
CA ALA A 51 -8.18 7.65 -5.28
C ALA A 51 -6.89 7.89 -4.49
N LEU A 52 -6.43 6.93 -3.70
CA LEU A 52 -5.18 7.08 -2.95
C LEU A 52 -3.95 7.08 -3.88
N ALA A 53 -3.97 6.31 -4.97
CA ALA A 53 -2.95 6.40 -6.01
C ALA A 53 -2.87 7.81 -6.64
N LEU A 54 -4.01 8.46 -6.85
CA LEU A 54 -4.03 9.86 -7.29
C LEU A 54 -3.54 10.83 -6.22
N ASP A 55 -3.86 10.60 -4.94
CA ASP A 55 -3.35 11.42 -3.83
C ASP A 55 -1.80 11.38 -3.83
N HIS A 56 -1.19 10.20 -3.97
CA HIS A 56 0.26 10.01 -4.13
C HIS A 56 0.85 10.76 -5.34
N PHE A 57 0.24 10.60 -6.51
CA PHE A 57 0.65 11.33 -7.72
C PHE A 57 0.63 12.85 -7.52
N HIS A 58 -0.44 13.39 -6.94
CA HIS A 58 -0.56 14.82 -6.72
C HIS A 58 0.37 15.36 -5.63
N ALA A 59 0.74 14.52 -4.66
CA ALA A 59 1.73 14.84 -3.63
C ALA A 59 3.18 14.77 -4.17
N GLY A 60 3.40 14.15 -5.34
CA GLY A 60 4.74 13.90 -5.88
C GLY A 60 5.52 12.88 -5.04
N ILE A 61 4.82 11.94 -4.41
CA ILE A 61 5.39 10.90 -3.54
C ILE A 61 5.02 9.53 -4.13
N PRO A 62 5.96 8.59 -4.29
CA PRO A 62 5.64 7.25 -4.77
C PRO A 62 4.66 6.53 -3.82
N ALA A 63 3.85 5.63 -4.36
CA ALA A 63 3.05 4.74 -3.52
C ALA A 63 3.95 3.70 -2.83
N PRO A 64 3.57 3.19 -1.64
CA PRO A 64 4.27 2.07 -1.00
C PRO A 64 4.47 0.89 -1.97
N THR A 65 5.70 0.38 -2.03
CA THR A 65 6.14 -0.64 -3.00
C THR A 65 5.91 -2.08 -2.54
N TRP A 66 5.34 -2.27 -1.35
CA TRP A 66 5.09 -3.57 -0.74
C TRP A 66 4.19 -4.47 -1.59
N GLY A 67 4.67 -5.68 -1.89
CA GLY A 67 3.98 -6.66 -2.74
C GLY A 67 3.07 -7.62 -1.96
N PRO A 68 2.20 -8.37 -2.66
CA PRO A 68 1.17 -9.22 -2.05
C PRO A 68 1.72 -10.32 -1.13
N SER A 69 2.95 -10.78 -1.37
CA SER A 69 3.61 -11.80 -0.55
C SER A 69 3.84 -11.33 0.90
N LEU A 70 4.02 -10.03 1.12
CA LEU A 70 4.14 -9.46 2.47
C LEU A 70 2.90 -9.79 3.32
N TRP A 71 1.73 -9.82 2.69
CA TRP A 71 0.45 -10.06 3.36
C TRP A 71 -0.14 -11.42 3.04
N ALA A 72 0.66 -12.41 2.66
CA ALA A 72 0.15 -13.75 2.49
C ALA A 72 -0.48 -14.26 3.82
N PRO A 73 -1.68 -14.89 3.79
CA PRO A 73 -2.41 -15.33 2.59
C PRO A 73 -3.44 -14.34 2.03
N SER A 74 -3.76 -13.23 2.72
CA SER A 74 -4.81 -12.29 2.29
C SER A 74 -4.42 -11.44 1.08
N LEU A 75 -3.12 -11.34 0.78
CA LEU A 75 -2.53 -10.57 -0.34
C LEU A 75 -2.70 -9.05 -0.23
N VAL A 76 -3.32 -8.56 0.84
CA VAL A 76 -3.56 -7.15 1.13
C VAL A 76 -3.26 -6.83 2.59
N PRO A 77 -2.87 -5.57 2.92
CA PRO A 77 -2.66 -5.18 4.30
C PRO A 77 -3.89 -5.49 5.18
N PRO A 78 -3.70 -6.00 6.40
CA PRO A 78 -4.80 -6.38 7.27
C PRO A 78 -5.56 -5.14 7.79
N ASP A 79 -6.77 -5.35 8.30
CA ASP A 79 -7.52 -4.29 8.96
C ASP A 79 -6.72 -3.74 10.17
N GLY A 80 -6.72 -2.42 10.33
CA GLY A 80 -5.86 -1.75 11.30
C GLY A 80 -4.48 -1.35 10.83
N HIS A 81 -4.01 -1.90 9.72
CA HIS A 81 -2.82 -1.39 9.05
C HIS A 81 -3.16 0.01 8.48
N TRP A 82 -2.31 1.01 8.73
CA TRP A 82 -2.59 2.40 8.30
C TRP A 82 -2.95 2.52 6.80
N LEU A 83 -2.26 1.75 5.94
CA LEU A 83 -2.54 1.72 4.50
C LEU A 83 -3.92 1.15 4.17
N ALA A 84 -4.37 0.11 4.87
CA ALA A 84 -5.73 -0.44 4.69
C ALA A 84 -6.80 0.57 5.13
N GLU A 85 -6.56 1.26 6.25
CA GLU A 85 -7.44 2.32 6.76
C GLU A 85 -7.51 3.52 5.81
N ALA A 86 -6.37 3.96 5.27
CA ALA A 86 -6.31 5.04 4.28
C ALA A 86 -7.09 4.68 3.00
N ILE A 87 -6.90 3.45 2.49
CA ILE A 87 -7.67 2.93 1.35
C ILE A 87 -9.16 2.88 1.68
N GLN A 88 -9.54 2.44 2.88
CA GLN A 88 -10.94 2.37 3.30
C GLN A 88 -11.59 3.75 3.40
N GLU A 89 -10.90 4.74 3.98
CA GLU A 89 -11.39 6.12 4.03
C GLU A 89 -11.62 6.66 2.62
N ARG A 90 -10.64 6.47 1.72
CA ARG A 90 -10.75 6.88 0.32
C ARG A 90 -11.86 6.13 -0.41
N GLN A 91 -12.09 4.85 -0.10
CA GLN A 91 -13.18 4.05 -0.66
C GLN A 91 -14.52 4.68 -0.30
N ILE A 92 -14.78 4.92 0.98
CA ILE A 92 -16.03 5.54 1.45
C ILE A 92 -16.22 6.91 0.79
N ARG A 93 -15.19 7.75 0.77
CA ARG A 93 -15.25 9.08 0.16
C ARG A 93 -15.52 9.06 -1.34
N SER A 94 -15.01 8.05 -2.07
CA SER A 94 -15.31 7.87 -3.50
C SER A 94 -16.80 7.66 -3.75
N PHE A 95 -17.58 7.26 -2.74
CA PHE A 95 -19.03 7.10 -2.84
C PHE A 95 -19.83 8.26 -2.25
N LEU A 96 -19.20 9.25 -1.58
CA LEU A 96 -19.88 10.43 -1.03
C LEU A 96 -20.03 11.59 -2.04
N VAL A 97 -19.49 11.45 -3.25
CA VAL A 97 -19.58 12.45 -4.31
C VAL A 97 -20.81 12.25 -5.18
N GLY A 98 -21.30 13.34 -5.82
CA GLY A 98 -22.53 13.31 -6.61
C GLY A 98 -22.47 12.34 -7.80
N SER A 99 -21.32 12.22 -8.46
CA SER A 99 -21.12 11.26 -9.56
C SER A 99 -21.32 9.79 -9.14
N ALA A 100 -21.19 9.44 -7.85
CA ALA A 100 -21.35 8.06 -7.37
C ALA A 100 -22.76 7.50 -7.64
N LEU A 101 -23.78 8.37 -7.73
CA LEU A 101 -25.14 7.98 -8.09
C LEU A 101 -25.23 7.36 -9.50
N LYS A 102 -24.24 7.61 -10.38
CA LYS A 102 -24.18 6.98 -11.70
C LYS A 102 -23.96 5.47 -11.61
N PHE A 103 -23.30 4.95 -10.57
CA PHE A 103 -23.18 3.50 -10.37
C PHE A 103 -24.54 2.82 -10.23
N LEU A 104 -25.52 3.44 -9.58
CA LEU A 104 -26.89 2.90 -9.53
C LEU A 104 -27.67 3.21 -10.80
N THR A 105 -27.71 4.48 -11.19
CA THR A 105 -28.61 4.94 -12.26
C THR A 105 -28.22 4.39 -13.63
N TRP A 106 -26.93 4.18 -13.92
CA TRP A 106 -26.46 3.61 -15.18
C TRP A 106 -26.58 2.08 -15.20
N SER A 107 -26.43 1.42 -14.04
CA SER A 107 -26.66 -0.03 -13.95
C SER A 107 -28.11 -0.40 -14.27
N LEU A 108 -29.06 0.47 -13.93
CA LEU A 108 -30.49 0.30 -14.23
C LEU A 108 -30.90 0.72 -15.66
N GLN A 109 -30.01 1.38 -16.41
CA GLN A 109 -30.30 1.81 -17.78
C GLN A 109 -30.05 0.69 -18.79
N GLY A 110 -30.86 0.65 -19.85
CA GLY A 110 -30.60 -0.21 -21.01
C GLY A 110 -29.32 0.20 -21.77
N ASP A 111 -28.76 -0.73 -22.54
CA ASP A 111 -27.63 -0.42 -23.44
C ASP A 111 -28.09 0.40 -24.65
N ASP A 112 -29.28 0.10 -25.14
CA ASP A 112 -29.87 0.72 -26.31
C ASP A 112 -30.58 2.03 -25.96
N PRO A 113 -30.48 3.05 -26.82
CA PRO A 113 -31.27 4.27 -26.64
C PRO A 113 -32.75 3.91 -26.71
N THR A 114 -33.50 4.31 -25.68
CA THR A 114 -34.95 4.44 -25.82
C THR A 114 -35.26 5.82 -26.39
N TRP A 115 -36.48 6.03 -26.88
CA TRP A 115 -36.93 7.35 -27.34
C TRP A 115 -36.88 8.43 -26.23
N VAL A 116 -36.78 8.03 -24.95
CA VAL A 116 -36.77 8.91 -23.77
C VAL A 116 -35.38 9.04 -23.12
N LEU A 117 -34.59 7.98 -23.09
CA LEU A 117 -33.32 7.93 -22.34
C LEU A 117 -32.19 7.37 -23.21
N PRO A 118 -31.06 8.10 -23.35
CA PRO A 118 -29.87 7.55 -23.99
C PRO A 118 -29.27 6.42 -23.13
N GLY A 119 -28.93 5.31 -23.77
CA GLY A 119 -28.30 4.16 -23.13
C GLY A 119 -26.85 4.42 -22.72
N VAL A 120 -26.29 3.51 -21.91
CA VAL A 120 -24.97 3.65 -21.28
C VAL A 120 -23.84 3.87 -22.31
N ALA A 121 -23.86 3.13 -23.41
CA ALA A 121 -22.85 3.26 -24.47
C ALA A 121 -22.85 4.66 -25.09
N ARG A 122 -24.04 5.16 -25.45
CA ARG A 122 -24.21 6.49 -26.04
C ARG A 122 -23.77 7.61 -25.10
N ARG A 123 -24.13 7.54 -23.82
CA ARG A 123 -23.70 8.53 -22.81
C ARG A 123 -22.19 8.52 -22.65
N THR A 124 -21.59 7.33 -22.60
CA THR A 124 -20.13 7.17 -22.51
C THR A 124 -19.45 7.87 -23.69
N GLU A 125 -19.88 7.59 -24.92
CA GLU A 125 -19.26 8.12 -26.13
C GLU A 125 -19.52 9.61 -26.36
N GLN A 126 -20.75 10.09 -26.12
CA GLN A 126 -21.16 11.44 -26.50
C GLN A 126 -20.95 12.48 -25.39
N GLU A 127 -20.96 12.06 -24.12
CA GLU A 127 -20.88 12.97 -22.97
C GLU A 127 -19.55 12.80 -22.21
N GLU A 128 -19.22 11.56 -21.82
CA GLU A 128 -18.11 11.31 -20.88
C GLU A 128 -16.75 11.24 -21.58
N LEU A 129 -16.66 10.65 -22.76
CA LEU A 129 -15.41 10.51 -23.50
C LEU A 129 -14.81 11.87 -23.92
N PRO A 130 -15.57 12.84 -24.46
CA PRO A 130 -15.06 14.18 -24.73
C PRO A 130 -14.63 14.91 -23.45
N ARG A 131 -15.37 14.73 -22.34
CA ARG A 131 -15.02 15.30 -21.03
C ARG A 131 -13.70 14.74 -20.52
N LEU A 132 -13.53 13.42 -20.57
CA LEU A 132 -12.29 12.74 -20.21
C LEU A 132 -11.10 13.24 -21.04
N ALA A 133 -11.25 13.29 -22.36
CA ALA A 133 -10.19 13.73 -23.26
C ALA A 133 -9.74 15.18 -22.96
N ASN A 134 -10.68 16.08 -22.66
CA ASN A 134 -10.36 17.45 -22.24
C ASN A 134 -9.55 17.52 -20.94
N LEU A 135 -9.94 16.73 -19.93
CA LEU A 135 -9.22 16.68 -18.66
C LEU A 135 -7.80 16.15 -18.85
N LEU A 136 -7.64 15.05 -19.60
CA LEU A 136 -6.33 14.44 -19.86
C LEU A 136 -5.42 15.37 -20.68
N ARG A 137 -5.95 16.06 -21.70
CA ARG A 137 -5.20 17.08 -22.45
C ARG A 137 -4.77 18.26 -21.60
N SER A 138 -5.51 18.54 -20.52
CA SER A 138 -5.18 19.58 -19.55
C SER A 138 -4.22 19.09 -18.45
N GLY A 139 -3.67 17.87 -18.59
CA GLY A 139 -2.73 17.31 -17.61
C GLY A 139 -3.38 16.71 -16.38
N VAL A 140 -4.71 16.52 -16.37
CA VAL A 140 -5.47 16.05 -15.21
C VAL A 140 -5.79 14.56 -15.37
N PRO A 141 -5.18 13.63 -14.59
CA PRO A 141 -5.66 12.26 -14.52
C PRO A 141 -7.03 12.20 -13.82
N VAL A 142 -7.82 11.18 -14.13
CA VAL A 142 -9.24 11.14 -13.80
C VAL A 142 -9.62 9.78 -13.21
N VAL A 143 -10.38 9.77 -12.11
CA VAL A 143 -11.04 8.53 -11.67
C VAL A 143 -12.20 8.25 -12.62
N LEU A 144 -12.26 7.05 -13.18
CA LEU A 144 -13.39 6.57 -13.97
C LEU A 144 -14.23 5.61 -13.14
N GLY A 145 -15.54 5.76 -13.20
CA GLY A 145 -16.48 4.70 -12.82
C GLY A 145 -16.79 3.84 -14.03
N LEU A 146 -16.42 2.57 -13.99
CA LEU A 146 -16.68 1.58 -15.04
C LEU A 146 -17.97 0.83 -14.73
N ILE A 147 -18.83 0.68 -15.74
CA ILE A 147 -20.13 0.03 -15.61
C ILE A 147 -20.10 -1.34 -16.30
N VAL A 148 -20.45 -2.39 -15.57
CA VAL A 148 -20.71 -3.74 -16.10
C VAL A 148 -22.09 -4.24 -15.70
N ALA A 149 -22.58 -3.85 -14.53
CA ALA A 149 -23.84 -4.29 -13.97
C ALA A 149 -25.02 -3.87 -14.84
N ARG A 150 -26.05 -4.73 -14.89
CA ARG A 150 -27.32 -4.50 -15.62
C ARG A 150 -28.55 -4.43 -14.70
N ASP A 151 -28.32 -4.63 -13.41
CA ASP A 151 -29.34 -4.54 -12.36
C ASP A 151 -28.67 -4.22 -11.01
N LEU A 152 -29.48 -3.97 -9.99
CA LEU A 152 -28.99 -3.59 -8.66
C LEU A 152 -28.26 -4.70 -7.91
N ARG A 153 -28.48 -5.97 -8.26
CA ARG A 153 -27.84 -7.11 -7.60
C ARG A 153 -26.37 -7.23 -8.01
N ALA A 154 -26.05 -6.79 -9.24
CA ALA A 154 -24.70 -6.81 -9.80
C ALA A 154 -23.93 -5.48 -9.62
N VAL A 155 -24.49 -4.42 -9.01
CA VAL A 155 -23.83 -3.09 -8.91
C VAL A 155 -22.45 -3.17 -8.25
N ALA A 156 -22.26 -4.13 -7.34
CA ALA A 156 -20.98 -4.41 -6.68
C ALA A 156 -19.84 -4.76 -7.66
N GLU A 157 -20.18 -5.22 -8.87
CA GLU A 157 -19.23 -5.59 -9.94
C GLU A 157 -18.76 -4.40 -10.78
N ASN A 158 -19.42 -3.24 -10.63
CA ASN A 158 -18.90 -2.00 -11.18
C ASN A 158 -17.56 -1.65 -10.51
N HIS A 159 -16.74 -0.89 -11.21
CA HIS A 159 -15.34 -0.76 -10.84
C HIS A 159 -14.84 0.68 -10.94
N GLN A 160 -13.74 0.98 -10.25
CA GLN A 160 -13.10 2.29 -10.29
C GLN A 160 -11.64 2.15 -10.69
N VAL A 161 -11.20 2.98 -11.63
CA VAL A 161 -9.83 3.00 -12.18
C VAL A 161 -9.34 4.44 -12.36
N VAL A 162 -8.03 4.64 -12.52
CA VAL A 162 -7.47 5.96 -12.86
C VAL A 162 -7.13 5.99 -14.34
N ALA A 163 -7.82 6.83 -15.12
CA ALA A 163 -7.42 7.16 -16.47
C ALA A 163 -6.33 8.24 -16.47
N TYR A 164 -5.28 8.00 -17.24
CA TYR A 164 -4.11 8.88 -17.31
C TYR A 164 -3.64 9.15 -18.74
N GLY A 165 -4.39 8.67 -19.74
CA GLY A 165 -4.14 9.03 -21.12
C GLY A 165 -5.16 8.43 -22.06
N TYR A 166 -5.12 8.85 -23.31
CA TYR A 166 -5.88 8.25 -24.39
C TYR A 166 -5.10 8.32 -25.70
N GLU A 167 -5.50 7.47 -26.64
CA GLU A 167 -5.06 7.48 -28.02
C GLU A 167 -6.30 7.42 -28.91
N TYR A 168 -6.36 8.31 -29.90
CA TYR A 168 -7.43 8.34 -30.89
C TYR A 168 -6.88 8.14 -32.30
N ASP A 169 -7.28 7.02 -32.91
CA ASP A 169 -7.03 6.72 -34.31
C ASP A 169 -8.23 7.20 -35.14
N ALA A 170 -8.05 8.36 -35.79
CA ALA A 170 -9.09 8.96 -36.62
C ALA A 170 -9.39 8.17 -37.90
N VAL A 171 -8.46 7.33 -38.38
CA VAL A 171 -8.67 6.50 -39.58
C VAL A 171 -9.51 5.30 -39.22
N ALA A 172 -9.20 4.63 -38.11
CA ALA A 172 -9.96 3.48 -37.63
C ALA A 172 -11.23 3.87 -36.86
N GLY A 173 -11.39 5.15 -36.48
CA GLY A 173 -12.46 5.58 -35.58
C GLY A 173 -12.30 5.10 -34.13
N ARG A 174 -11.14 4.53 -33.78
CA ARG A 174 -10.93 3.78 -32.54
C ARG A 174 -10.32 4.65 -31.45
N THR A 175 -10.86 4.52 -30.25
CA THR A 175 -10.30 5.16 -29.04
C THR A 175 -9.76 4.12 -28.08
N THR A 176 -8.54 4.35 -27.60
CA THR A 176 -7.89 3.56 -26.55
C THR A 176 -7.64 4.46 -25.34
N ILE A 177 -8.18 4.11 -24.18
CA ILE A 177 -7.93 4.82 -22.92
C ILE A 177 -6.90 4.03 -22.12
N LEU A 178 -5.96 4.76 -21.52
CA LEU A 178 -4.88 4.22 -20.71
C LEU A 178 -5.27 4.36 -19.25
N VAL A 179 -5.38 3.25 -18.54
CA VAL A 179 -5.85 3.22 -17.15
C VAL A 179 -4.92 2.44 -16.23
N HIS A 180 -4.85 2.89 -14.97
CA HIS A 180 -4.36 2.11 -13.86
C HIS A 180 -5.56 1.43 -13.19
N ASP A 181 -5.56 0.10 -13.25
CA ASP A 181 -6.58 -0.76 -12.64
C ASP A 181 -6.02 -1.36 -11.34
N PRO A 182 -6.64 -1.14 -10.17
CA PRO A 182 -6.26 -1.78 -8.91
C PRO A 182 -6.23 -3.32 -8.94
N ASN A 183 -6.91 -3.96 -9.90
CA ASN A 183 -6.87 -5.42 -10.12
C ASN A 183 -5.68 -5.86 -10.98
N THR A 184 -4.87 -4.93 -11.52
CA THR A 184 -3.70 -5.20 -12.36
C THR A 184 -2.51 -4.37 -11.86
N PRO A 185 -1.93 -4.75 -10.69
CA PRO A 185 -0.98 -3.93 -9.95
C PRO A 185 0.22 -3.48 -10.79
N ARG A 186 0.59 -2.20 -10.63
CA ARG A 186 1.77 -1.55 -11.24
C ARG A 186 1.91 -1.67 -12.76
N ARG A 187 0.84 -2.05 -13.46
CA ARG A 187 0.83 -2.24 -14.91
C ARG A 187 -0.20 -1.35 -15.58
N GLU A 188 0.07 -1.00 -16.83
CA GLU A 188 -0.87 -0.32 -17.70
C GLU A 188 -1.97 -1.29 -18.15
N VAL A 189 -3.23 -0.84 -18.06
CA VAL A 189 -4.39 -1.50 -18.68
C VAL A 189 -4.94 -0.55 -19.75
N THR A 190 -5.35 -1.10 -20.89
CA THR A 190 -5.98 -0.32 -21.95
C THR A 190 -7.45 -0.64 -22.04
N LEU A 191 -8.32 0.37 -22.17
CA LEU A 191 -9.73 0.22 -22.52
C LEU A 191 -9.93 0.62 -23.98
N ILE A 192 -10.32 -0.32 -24.83
CA ILE A 192 -10.51 -0.07 -26.27
C ILE A 192 -12.00 -0.04 -26.56
N GLY A 193 -12.48 1.09 -27.11
CA GLY A 193 -13.83 1.21 -27.65
C GLY A 193 -13.92 0.43 -28.96
N HIS A 194 -14.94 -0.42 -29.09
CA HIS A 194 -15.12 -1.26 -30.27
C HIS A 194 -16.31 -0.76 -31.10
N ASP A 195 -16.13 -0.61 -32.41
CA ASP A 195 -17.15 -0.03 -33.30
C ASP A 195 -18.43 -0.89 -33.42
N ASP A 196 -18.32 -2.19 -33.11
CA ASP A 196 -19.40 -3.18 -33.31
C ASP A 196 -19.87 -3.90 -32.02
N THR A 197 -19.16 -3.72 -30.89
CA THR A 197 -19.58 -4.28 -29.59
C THR A 197 -19.82 -3.12 -28.64
N ARG A 198 -21.07 -2.97 -28.19
CA ARG A 198 -21.59 -1.91 -27.31
C ARG A 198 -20.90 -1.88 -25.93
N GLY A 199 -19.61 -1.60 -25.90
CA GLY A 199 -18.75 -1.71 -24.72
C GLY A 199 -17.26 -1.46 -24.99
N TRP A 200 -16.49 -1.58 -23.92
CA TRP A 200 -15.07 -1.26 -23.83
C TRP A 200 -14.30 -2.49 -23.35
N VAL A 201 -13.37 -2.97 -24.17
CA VAL A 201 -12.57 -4.15 -23.87
C VAL A 201 -11.30 -3.74 -23.15
N ALA A 202 -11.11 -4.26 -21.94
CA ALA A 202 -9.91 -4.07 -21.16
C ALA A 202 -8.83 -5.10 -21.55
N SER A 203 -7.56 -4.70 -21.59
CA SER A 203 -6.45 -5.62 -21.90
C SER A 203 -6.26 -6.74 -20.86
N ASN A 204 -6.89 -6.62 -19.69
CA ASN A 204 -6.93 -7.66 -18.66
C ASN A 204 -8.13 -8.63 -18.82
N GLY A 205 -8.85 -8.58 -19.95
CA GLY A 205 -9.91 -9.52 -20.32
C GLY A 205 -11.32 -9.12 -19.84
N ARG A 206 -11.47 -8.02 -19.11
CA ARG A 206 -12.79 -7.50 -18.72
C ARG A 206 -13.46 -6.75 -19.87
N VAL A 207 -14.78 -6.80 -19.94
CA VAL A 207 -15.59 -6.01 -20.88
C VAL A 207 -16.55 -5.14 -20.08
N TRP A 208 -16.54 -3.83 -20.36
CA TRP A 208 -17.36 -2.83 -19.67
C TRP A 208 -18.43 -2.31 -20.62
N ARG A 209 -19.65 -2.09 -20.15
CA ARG A 209 -20.76 -1.49 -20.93
C ARG A 209 -20.48 -0.02 -21.28
N GLY A 210 -19.71 0.66 -20.42
CA GLY A 210 -19.39 2.06 -20.54
C GLY A 210 -18.67 2.57 -19.30
N PHE A 211 -18.42 3.87 -19.27
CA PHE A 211 -17.79 4.54 -18.15
C PHE A 211 -18.27 5.97 -18.01
N PHE A 212 -17.98 6.57 -16.87
CA PHE A 212 -18.17 8.00 -16.64
C PHE A 212 -16.99 8.61 -15.89
N VAL A 213 -16.78 9.91 -16.09
CA VAL A 213 -15.86 10.72 -15.29
C VAL A 213 -16.42 10.80 -13.87
N HIS A 214 -15.71 10.19 -12.93
CA HIS A 214 -16.06 10.15 -11.52
C HIS A 214 -15.38 11.29 -10.77
N ASP A 215 -16.16 12.01 -9.97
CA ASP A 215 -15.66 13.14 -9.21
C ASP A 215 -14.67 12.67 -8.15
N TYR A 216 -13.58 13.43 -8.00
CA TYR A 216 -12.49 13.13 -7.11
C TYR A 216 -12.12 14.38 -6.32
N VAL A 217 -11.97 14.21 -5.01
CA VAL A 217 -11.48 15.26 -4.10
C VAL A 217 -10.09 14.87 -3.64
N ARG A 218 -9.09 15.70 -3.97
CA ARG A 218 -7.70 15.51 -3.56
C ARG A 218 -7.57 15.56 -2.03
N ARG A 219 -6.74 14.68 -1.47
CA ARG A 219 -6.25 14.73 -0.10
C ARG A 219 -4.74 14.50 -0.08
N GLU A 220 -4.10 14.87 1.02
CA GLU A 220 -2.71 14.48 1.24
C GLU A 220 -2.68 13.00 1.66
N PRO A 221 -1.88 12.14 0.99
CA PRO A 221 -1.76 10.75 1.38
C PRO A 221 -0.92 10.63 2.67
N PRO A 222 -1.21 9.67 3.56
CA PRO A 222 -0.27 9.31 4.60
C PRO A 222 1.02 8.77 3.94
N ALA A 223 2.16 9.35 4.28
CA ALA A 223 3.46 8.99 3.72
C ALA A 223 4.49 8.82 4.84
N LEU A 224 4.90 7.56 5.08
CA LEU A 224 5.97 7.23 6.03
C LEU A 224 7.37 7.47 5.45
N THR A 225 7.49 7.43 4.11
CA THR A 225 8.74 7.67 3.39
C THR A 225 8.48 8.37 2.06
N ARG A 226 9.48 9.11 1.58
CA ARG A 226 9.54 9.64 0.22
C ARG A 226 10.50 8.88 -0.68
N SER A 227 11.26 7.94 -0.11
CA SER A 227 12.31 7.17 -0.77
C SER A 227 12.15 5.67 -0.45
N PRO A 228 11.01 5.05 -0.81
CA PRO A 228 10.78 3.65 -0.52
C PRO A 228 11.85 2.78 -1.19
N ALA A 229 12.30 1.75 -0.48
CA ALA A 229 13.23 0.78 -1.04
C ALA A 229 12.60 0.04 -2.24
N ASP A 230 13.43 -0.26 -3.24
CA ASP A 230 13.07 -1.21 -4.29
C ASP A 230 12.87 -2.60 -3.64
N PRO A 231 11.67 -3.21 -3.71
CA PRO A 231 11.39 -4.47 -3.04
C PRO A 231 12.30 -5.62 -3.47
N ASP A 232 12.88 -5.55 -4.68
CA ASP A 232 13.78 -6.59 -5.20
C ASP A 232 15.25 -6.33 -4.85
N ARG A 233 15.59 -5.21 -4.20
CA ARG A 233 16.96 -4.88 -3.75
C ARG A 233 17.40 -5.86 -2.66
N PRO A 234 18.50 -6.62 -2.85
CA PRO A 234 19.09 -7.41 -1.78
C PRO A 234 19.59 -6.51 -0.65
N ILE A 235 19.20 -6.83 0.57
CA ILE A 235 19.74 -6.18 1.77
C ILE A 235 21.13 -6.74 2.04
N ARG A 236 22.08 -5.87 2.31
CA ARG A 236 23.49 -6.20 2.50
C ARG A 236 23.94 -5.87 3.91
N LEU A 237 25.00 -6.55 4.34
CA LEU A 237 25.73 -6.12 5.51
C LEU A 237 26.28 -4.69 5.27
N ALA A 238 26.21 -3.83 6.28
CA ALA A 238 26.54 -2.40 6.24
C ALA A 238 25.49 -1.48 5.58
N ASP A 239 24.40 -1.99 5.03
CA ASP A 239 23.25 -1.16 4.68
C ASP A 239 22.72 -0.42 5.92
N THR A 240 22.15 0.76 5.70
CA THR A 240 21.26 1.37 6.67
C THR A 240 19.82 1.11 6.25
N VAL A 241 18.96 0.72 7.20
CA VAL A 241 17.56 0.39 6.92
C VAL A 241 16.60 1.11 7.86
N VAL A 242 15.38 1.37 7.38
CA VAL A 242 14.22 1.72 8.21
C VAL A 242 13.29 0.51 8.21
N LEU A 243 12.92 0.02 9.39
CA LEU A 243 12.10 -1.18 9.55
C LEU A 243 10.66 -0.84 9.90
N VAL A 244 9.72 -1.57 9.33
CA VAL A 244 8.29 -1.44 9.58
C VAL A 244 7.71 -2.78 10.00
N HIS A 245 6.86 -2.77 11.03
CA HIS A 245 6.10 -3.92 11.47
C HIS A 245 5.04 -4.27 10.42
N ALA A 246 5.06 -5.49 9.90
CA ALA A 246 4.31 -5.87 8.69
C ALA A 246 2.78 -5.77 8.85
N TRP A 247 2.26 -5.95 10.07
CA TRP A 247 0.81 -5.98 10.31
C TRP A 247 0.21 -4.64 10.69
N THR A 248 0.94 -3.80 11.42
CA THR A 248 0.44 -2.48 11.83
C THR A 248 0.91 -1.39 10.87
N GLY A 249 1.99 -1.63 10.13
CA GLY A 249 2.62 -0.67 9.26
C GLY A 249 3.40 0.41 10.02
N ARG A 250 3.63 0.22 11.33
CA ARG A 250 4.34 1.14 12.23
C ARG A 250 5.86 0.96 12.12
N VAL A 251 6.60 2.04 12.24
CA VAL A 251 8.07 2.08 12.10
C VAL A 251 8.75 1.72 13.41
N LEU A 252 9.79 0.87 13.39
CA LEU A 252 10.63 0.59 14.55
C LEU A 252 11.44 1.82 14.97
N HIS A 253 11.22 2.31 16.17
CA HIS A 253 11.84 3.52 16.70
C HIS A 253 12.65 3.25 17.97
N GLY A 254 13.86 3.81 18.04
CA GLY A 254 14.69 3.79 19.24
C GLY A 254 14.67 5.15 19.92
N CYS A 255 14.14 5.23 21.15
CA CYS A 255 13.89 6.49 21.82
C CYS A 255 15.11 7.00 22.61
N ASP A 256 15.06 8.26 23.03
CA ASP A 256 16.05 8.88 23.93
C ASP A 256 15.64 8.82 25.41
N ASP A 257 14.37 8.54 25.71
CA ASP A 257 13.90 8.23 27.05
C ASP A 257 14.09 6.74 27.39
N ARG A 258 13.99 6.43 28.69
CA ARG A 258 14.31 5.13 29.28
C ARG A 258 13.08 4.47 29.87
N TYR A 259 13.11 3.14 29.93
CA TYR A 259 12.13 2.41 30.72
C TYR A 259 12.23 2.82 32.19
N ASP A 260 11.12 3.17 32.80
CA ASP A 260 11.00 3.59 34.20
C ASP A 260 10.03 2.71 35.00
N HIS A 261 9.44 1.69 34.38
CA HIS A 261 8.57 0.75 35.06
C HIS A 261 9.35 -0.18 36.00
N HIS A 262 8.66 -0.67 37.03
CA HIS A 262 9.25 -1.55 38.03
C HIS A 262 9.73 -2.88 37.39
N GLY A 263 10.99 -3.24 37.63
CA GLY A 263 11.60 -4.46 37.10
C GLY A 263 12.12 -4.34 35.67
N SER A 264 12.12 -3.13 35.10
CA SER A 264 12.76 -2.83 33.81
C SER A 264 14.29 -2.88 33.89
N SER A 265 14.94 -2.88 32.72
CA SER A 265 16.40 -2.73 32.65
C SER A 265 16.89 -1.31 32.92
N GLY A 266 16.00 -0.30 32.91
CA GLY A 266 16.37 1.11 32.92
C GLY A 266 17.08 1.59 31.64
N GLN A 267 17.12 0.76 30.59
CA GLN A 267 17.71 1.11 29.29
C GLN A 267 16.75 1.95 28.43
N HIS A 268 17.24 2.45 27.29
CA HIS A 268 16.45 3.28 26.39
C HIS A 268 15.35 2.47 25.72
N ARG A 269 14.18 3.08 25.57
CA ARG A 269 12.99 2.41 25.04
C ARG A 269 13.11 2.12 23.54
N VAL A 270 12.37 1.11 23.11
CA VAL A 270 12.08 0.83 21.70
C VAL A 270 10.56 0.73 21.55
N VAL A 271 10.02 1.40 20.55
CA VAL A 271 8.58 1.43 20.24
C VAL A 271 8.36 1.26 18.75
N ALA A 272 7.10 1.05 18.34
CA ALA A 272 6.70 1.18 16.95
C ALA A 272 5.64 2.28 16.79
N ASP A 273 5.86 3.23 15.88
CA ASP A 273 5.02 4.43 15.76
C ASP A 273 4.79 4.86 14.28
N ASP A 274 4.10 5.99 14.09
CA ASP A 274 3.83 6.61 12.78
C ASP A 274 4.87 7.67 12.38
N ALA A 275 6.08 7.61 12.92
CA ALA A 275 7.09 8.64 12.66
C ALA A 275 7.41 8.72 11.16
N VAL A 276 7.18 9.92 10.60
CA VAL A 276 7.69 10.31 9.29
C VAL A 276 9.20 10.45 9.40
N ASP A 277 9.95 9.97 8.39
CA ASP A 277 11.42 9.89 8.42
C ASP A 277 11.94 8.96 9.53
N GLY A 278 11.46 7.72 9.49
CA GLY A 278 11.71 6.66 10.46
C GLY A 278 13.15 6.50 10.94
N THR A 279 13.28 5.93 12.15
CA THR A 279 14.58 5.63 12.75
C THR A 279 15.43 4.74 11.83
N ARG A 280 16.67 5.17 11.59
CA ARG A 280 17.64 4.48 10.74
C ARG A 280 18.53 3.53 11.54
N TRP A 281 18.66 2.30 11.05
CA TRP A 281 19.41 1.22 11.70
C TRP A 281 20.53 0.72 10.78
N ASP A 282 21.78 0.87 11.21
CA ASP A 282 22.92 0.32 10.47
C ASP A 282 23.03 -1.19 10.75
N LEU A 283 23.08 -2.00 9.70
CA LEU A 283 23.27 -3.45 9.80
C LEU A 283 24.76 -3.77 10.00
N ARG A 284 25.10 -4.24 11.21
CA ARG A 284 26.47 -4.55 11.62
C ARG A 284 26.70 -6.07 11.75
N PRO A 285 27.94 -6.56 11.56
CA PRO A 285 28.23 -7.97 11.75
C PRO A 285 28.08 -8.38 13.21
N ARG A 286 27.63 -9.63 13.46
CA ARG A 286 27.62 -10.26 14.80
C ARG A 286 28.94 -10.09 15.58
N HIS A 287 28.90 -10.14 16.91
CA HIS A 287 30.06 -9.86 17.76
C HIS A 287 31.29 -10.75 17.52
N ASP A 288 31.11 -12.06 17.30
CA ASP A 288 32.23 -13.01 17.22
C ASP A 288 32.95 -13.03 15.85
N ARG A 289 32.54 -12.21 14.87
CA ARG A 289 33.16 -12.19 13.54
C ARG A 289 34.43 -11.30 13.56
N ARG A 290 35.54 -11.82 14.07
CA ARG A 290 36.88 -11.19 13.91
C ARG A 290 37.59 -11.74 12.67
N GLY A 291 38.01 -10.86 11.77
CA GLY A 291 39.11 -11.14 10.83
C GLY A 291 38.82 -11.99 9.57
N ARG A 292 37.56 -12.21 9.17
CA ARG A 292 37.24 -12.61 7.78
C ARG A 292 36.75 -11.38 7.04
N SER A 293 37.25 -11.19 5.81
CA SER A 293 36.91 -10.13 4.87
C SER A 293 35.53 -9.53 5.15
N GLU A 294 35.50 -8.27 5.56
CA GLU A 294 34.32 -7.42 5.70
C GLU A 294 33.69 -7.15 4.33
N GLU A 295 33.66 -8.11 3.41
CA GLU A 295 33.00 -7.90 2.13
C GLU A 295 31.49 -7.84 2.39
N PRO A 296 30.85 -6.68 2.14
CA PRO A 296 29.43 -6.47 2.39
C PRO A 296 28.63 -7.27 1.37
N GLY A 297 28.42 -8.54 1.67
CA GLY A 297 27.59 -9.45 0.88
C GLY A 297 26.10 -9.26 1.18
N PRO A 298 25.22 -9.67 0.25
CA PRO A 298 23.79 -9.78 0.51
C PRO A 298 23.54 -10.74 1.67
N LEU A 299 22.62 -10.37 2.54
CA LEU A 299 22.18 -11.17 3.68
C LEU A 299 21.14 -12.20 3.23
N THR A 300 21.13 -13.34 3.92
CA THR A 300 20.21 -14.45 3.68
C THR A 300 19.59 -14.92 5.00
N SER A 301 18.52 -15.69 4.91
CA SER A 301 17.89 -16.31 6.08
C SER A 301 18.92 -17.15 6.86
N GLY A 302 19.02 -16.90 8.17
CA GLY A 302 19.98 -17.53 9.06
C GLY A 302 21.22 -16.67 9.37
N ASP A 303 21.48 -15.61 8.60
CA ASP A 303 22.55 -14.66 8.92
C ASP A 303 22.26 -13.91 10.22
N VAL A 304 23.32 -13.58 10.96
CA VAL A 304 23.23 -12.87 12.25
C VAL A 304 23.82 -11.48 12.11
N VAL A 305 23.01 -10.48 12.46
CA VAL A 305 23.35 -9.07 12.41
C VAL A 305 23.12 -8.40 13.76
N ARG A 306 23.67 -7.21 13.91
CA ARG A 306 23.34 -6.29 14.99
C ARG A 306 22.76 -5.03 14.35
N LEU A 307 21.68 -4.50 14.90
CA LEU A 307 21.04 -3.29 14.39
C LEU A 307 21.50 -2.12 15.25
N ARG A 308 22.37 -1.27 14.71
CA ARG A 308 22.86 -0.09 15.44
C ARG A 308 22.00 1.12 15.10
N LEU A 309 21.49 1.80 16.12
CA LEU A 309 20.76 3.05 15.95
C LEU A 309 21.69 4.12 15.36
N ARG A 310 21.41 4.58 14.14
CA ARG A 310 22.27 5.51 13.39
C ARG A 310 22.43 6.82 14.15
N GLY A 311 23.67 7.30 14.24
CA GLY A 311 24.02 8.49 15.02
C GLY A 311 24.35 8.22 16.50
N THR A 312 24.20 6.97 16.97
CA THR A 312 24.54 6.59 18.36
C THR A 312 25.40 5.32 18.39
N ASP A 313 25.94 4.98 19.55
CA ASP A 313 26.59 3.68 19.78
C ASP A 313 25.60 2.62 20.31
N ARG A 314 24.30 2.95 20.38
CA ARG A 314 23.27 2.04 20.89
C ARG A 314 22.88 1.01 19.82
N HIS A 315 22.70 -0.23 20.25
CA HIS A 315 22.21 -1.33 19.41
C HIS A 315 20.85 -1.80 19.91
N LEU A 316 20.02 -2.34 19.00
CA LEU A 316 18.82 -3.08 19.37
C LEU A 316 19.24 -4.26 20.25
N HIS A 317 18.68 -4.30 21.45
CA HIS A 317 19.15 -5.16 22.53
C HIS A 317 17.96 -5.83 23.21
N SER A 318 18.18 -7.02 23.77
CA SER A 318 17.16 -7.69 24.57
C SER A 318 17.78 -8.67 25.58
N HIS A 319 17.06 -9.04 26.62
CA HIS A 319 17.64 -9.74 27.77
C HIS A 319 16.75 -10.84 28.29
N ARG A 320 17.35 -11.87 28.91
CA ARG A 320 16.57 -12.90 29.61
C ARG A 320 15.93 -12.31 30.86
N ASN A 321 14.68 -12.70 31.11
CA ASN A 321 13.96 -12.46 32.36
C ASN A 321 13.72 -10.98 32.73
N VAL A 322 13.77 -10.05 31.77
CA VAL A 322 13.32 -8.66 31.97
C VAL A 322 12.00 -8.51 31.23
N ALA A 323 10.95 -8.11 31.96
CA ALA A 323 9.60 -8.03 31.43
C ALA A 323 9.35 -6.68 30.74
N SER A 324 8.75 -6.72 29.56
CA SER A 324 8.28 -5.54 28.85
C SER A 324 7.09 -4.89 29.60
N PRO A 325 6.87 -3.57 29.45
CA PRO A 325 5.96 -2.82 30.30
C PRO A 325 4.47 -3.20 30.18
N LEU A 326 3.99 -3.60 29.00
CA LEU A 326 2.56 -3.79 28.73
C LEU A 326 2.15 -5.26 28.59
N THR A 327 2.93 -6.07 27.88
CA THR A 327 2.63 -7.50 27.66
C THR A 327 3.31 -8.41 28.67
N HIS A 328 4.29 -7.90 29.42
CA HIS A 328 5.19 -8.70 30.25
C HIS A 328 5.93 -9.79 29.47
N GLN A 329 6.16 -9.56 28.17
CA GLN A 329 7.03 -10.38 27.32
C GLN A 329 8.50 -9.98 27.54
N GLN A 330 9.43 -10.44 26.70
CA GLN A 330 10.84 -10.08 26.84
C GLN A 330 11.04 -8.61 26.44
N GLU A 331 11.60 -7.80 27.34
CA GLU A 331 11.89 -6.37 27.07
C GLU A 331 12.89 -6.23 25.92
N VAL A 332 12.60 -5.31 24.98
CA VAL A 332 13.51 -4.91 23.91
C VAL A 332 13.86 -3.44 24.11
N SER A 333 15.14 -3.11 24.00
CA SER A 333 15.69 -1.80 24.33
C SER A 333 16.74 -1.38 23.30
N THR A 334 17.29 -0.16 23.46
CA THR A 334 18.58 0.16 22.88
C THR A 334 19.67 0.34 23.95
N PHE A 335 20.81 -0.30 23.75
CA PHE A 335 21.90 -0.34 24.72
C PHE A 335 23.26 -0.04 24.08
N ALA A 336 24.09 0.74 24.77
CA ALA A 336 25.38 1.22 24.24
C ALA A 336 26.52 0.21 24.43
N GLU A 337 26.45 -0.63 25.47
CA GLU A 337 27.47 -1.65 25.66
C GLU A 337 27.24 -2.80 24.69
N ARG A 338 28.35 -3.22 24.08
CA ARG A 338 28.36 -4.17 22.98
C ARG A 338 28.53 -5.58 23.51
N ASP A 339 27.47 -6.38 23.49
CA ASP A 339 27.50 -7.77 23.93
C ASP A 339 26.58 -8.70 23.10
N ARG A 340 26.62 -10.00 23.38
CA ARG A 340 25.89 -11.02 22.58
C ARG A 340 24.37 -10.85 22.57
N ASN A 341 23.79 -10.02 23.42
CA ASN A 341 22.37 -9.66 23.41
C ASN A 341 22.01 -8.63 22.32
N ASP A 342 22.99 -8.14 21.56
CA ASP A 342 22.76 -7.35 20.35
C ASP A 342 22.62 -8.23 19.09
N ASP A 343 22.89 -9.54 19.18
CA ASP A 343 22.92 -10.44 18.03
C ASP A 343 21.49 -10.93 17.67
N TRP A 344 21.02 -10.55 16.49
CA TRP A 344 19.72 -10.94 15.93
C TRP A 344 19.90 -11.76 14.66
N ARG A 345 19.33 -12.96 14.62
CA ARG A 345 19.28 -13.81 13.43
C ARG A 345 18.12 -13.40 12.56
N VAL A 346 18.39 -13.13 11.29
CA VAL A 346 17.37 -12.82 10.28
C VAL A 346 16.70 -14.10 9.84
N VAL A 347 15.38 -14.17 9.90
CA VAL A 347 14.58 -15.30 9.40
C VAL A 347 13.67 -14.78 8.31
N VAL A 348 14.01 -15.06 7.05
CA VAL A 348 13.19 -14.70 5.89
C VAL A 348 12.08 -15.73 5.73
N ASP A 349 10.84 -15.28 5.52
CA ASP A 349 9.72 -16.16 5.23
C ASP A 349 9.96 -16.96 3.94
N GLY A 350 9.83 -18.29 4.01
CA GLY A 350 10.23 -19.19 2.93
C GLY A 350 11.75 -19.39 2.74
N GLY A 351 12.59 -18.69 3.51
CA GLY A 351 14.06 -18.77 3.42
C GLY A 351 14.65 -17.91 2.30
N GLY A 352 15.90 -18.20 1.92
CA GLY A 352 16.57 -17.53 0.79
C GLY A 352 17.14 -16.14 1.12
N PRO A 353 17.36 -15.28 0.10
CA PRO A 353 17.93 -13.94 0.28
C PRO A 353 16.98 -12.99 1.01
N TRP A 354 17.54 -12.11 1.84
CA TRP A 354 16.79 -10.99 2.41
C TRP A 354 16.74 -9.86 1.39
N LEU A 355 15.56 -9.67 0.77
CA LEU A 355 15.26 -8.54 -0.10
C LEU A 355 14.50 -7.46 0.69
N ALA A 356 14.51 -6.21 0.25
CA ALA A 356 13.80 -5.14 0.96
C ALA A 356 12.29 -5.44 1.10
N GLY A 357 11.68 -6.04 0.07
CA GLY A 357 10.29 -6.47 0.07
C GLY A 357 10.02 -7.80 0.77
N SER A 358 11.05 -8.45 1.35
CA SER A 358 10.87 -9.69 2.11
C SER A 358 10.10 -9.42 3.40
N ARG A 359 9.32 -10.43 3.80
CA ARG A 359 8.78 -10.57 5.15
C ARG A 359 9.82 -11.29 6.02
N VAL A 360 10.31 -10.64 7.08
CA VAL A 360 11.40 -11.15 7.92
C VAL A 360 11.06 -11.11 9.41
N ARG A 361 11.59 -12.07 10.19
CA ARG A 361 11.67 -11.97 11.65
C ARG A 361 13.11 -11.72 12.08
N PHE A 362 13.27 -11.07 13.22
CA PHE A 362 14.56 -10.96 13.90
C PHE A 362 14.51 -11.80 15.18
N GLU A 363 15.21 -12.93 15.18
CA GLU A 363 15.34 -13.81 16.33
C GLU A 363 16.52 -13.39 17.19
N HIS A 364 16.25 -12.99 18.43
CA HIS A 364 17.28 -12.70 19.43
C HIS A 364 18.08 -13.97 19.72
N VAL A 365 19.35 -14.00 19.30
CA VAL A 365 20.17 -15.23 19.32
C VAL A 365 20.32 -15.84 20.70
N PRO A 366 20.57 -15.07 21.78
CA PRO A 366 20.69 -15.65 23.11
C PRO A 366 19.43 -16.30 23.63
N THR A 367 18.22 -15.86 23.26
CA THR A 367 16.96 -16.33 23.87
C THR A 367 16.07 -17.13 22.92
N GLY A 368 16.28 -17.04 21.62
CA GLY A 368 15.41 -17.60 20.60
C GLY A 368 14.09 -16.86 20.45
N ALA A 369 13.93 -15.69 21.06
CA ALA A 369 12.71 -14.89 20.99
C ALA A 369 12.72 -13.99 19.75
N ALA A 370 11.58 -13.80 19.08
CA ALA A 370 11.44 -12.93 17.92
C ALA A 370 11.04 -11.50 18.33
N LEU A 371 11.70 -10.49 17.75
CA LEU A 371 11.26 -9.09 17.78
C LEU A 371 9.86 -8.97 17.21
N GLN A 372 8.97 -8.28 17.91
CA GLN A 372 7.59 -8.09 17.50
C GLN A 372 7.04 -6.75 18.01
N SER A 373 5.92 -6.35 17.42
CA SER A 373 5.06 -5.28 17.90
C SER A 373 3.62 -5.73 17.71
N HIS A 374 2.67 -5.09 18.37
CA HIS A 374 1.27 -5.50 18.27
C HIS A 374 0.36 -4.29 18.21
N ARG A 375 -0.87 -4.51 17.76
CA ARG A 375 -1.94 -3.53 17.89
C ARG A 375 -2.74 -3.82 19.15
N ARG A 376 -2.81 -2.88 20.08
CA ARG A 376 -3.73 -2.94 21.22
C ARG A 376 -4.75 -1.82 21.15
N PRO A 377 -5.97 -2.04 21.67
CA PRO A 377 -6.97 -0.98 21.80
C PRO A 377 -6.45 0.24 22.57
N ASP A 378 -5.57 0.00 23.54
CA ASP A 378 -5.02 1.01 24.45
C ASP A 378 -3.85 1.83 23.83
N ASP A 379 -3.39 1.50 22.62
CA ASP A 379 -2.33 2.26 21.91
C ASP A 379 -2.72 3.74 21.72
N HIS A 380 -4.02 4.05 21.75
CA HIS A 380 -4.53 5.43 21.73
C HIS A 380 -4.10 6.25 22.95
N ASP A 381 -4.02 5.63 24.12
CA ASP A 381 -3.62 6.30 25.36
C ASP A 381 -2.09 6.49 25.45
N SER A 382 -1.33 5.70 24.68
CA SER A 382 0.13 5.79 24.53
C SER A 382 0.58 6.86 23.52
N GLY A 383 -0.31 7.76 23.09
CA GLY A 383 0.02 8.75 22.05
C GLY A 383 0.28 8.15 20.67
N GLY A 384 -0.15 6.90 20.43
CA GLY A 384 0.04 6.18 19.17
C GLY A 384 1.29 5.30 19.10
N GLU A 385 2.11 5.25 20.17
CA GLU A 385 3.23 4.33 20.30
C GLU A 385 2.76 2.90 20.63
N GLN A 386 3.35 1.91 19.96
CA GLN A 386 3.15 0.49 20.25
C GLN A 386 4.35 -0.07 21.01
N GLU A 387 4.10 -0.96 21.99
CA GLU A 387 5.16 -1.70 22.66
C GLU A 387 5.87 -2.63 21.66
N VAL A 388 7.18 -2.49 21.60
CA VAL A 388 8.06 -3.48 20.96
C VAL A 388 8.62 -4.39 22.04
N SER A 389 8.49 -5.69 21.82
CA SER A 389 8.95 -6.73 22.73
C SER A 389 9.54 -7.90 21.94
N ALA A 390 10.02 -8.93 22.65
CA ALA A 390 10.37 -10.20 22.02
C ALA A 390 9.57 -11.36 22.62
N SER A 391 9.08 -12.26 21.77
CA SER A 391 8.25 -13.42 22.15
C SER A 391 8.57 -14.67 21.33
N SER A 392 7.66 -15.64 21.27
CA SER A 392 7.85 -16.86 20.49
C SER A 392 8.12 -16.55 19.02
N LEU A 393 9.05 -17.27 18.39
CA LEU A 393 9.24 -17.23 16.93
C LEU A 393 7.99 -17.62 16.13
N THR A 394 7.05 -18.33 16.73
CA THR A 394 5.79 -18.70 16.09
C THR A 394 4.74 -17.60 16.16
N ASP A 395 4.99 -16.54 16.91
CA ASP A 395 4.03 -15.43 17.07
C ASP A 395 3.82 -14.75 15.71
N PRO A 396 2.56 -14.62 15.22
CA PRO A 396 2.30 -13.91 13.99
C PRO A 396 2.83 -12.47 14.02
N ASP A 397 2.89 -11.81 15.18
CA ASP A 397 3.29 -10.40 15.33
C ASP A 397 4.81 -10.15 15.20
N GLY A 398 5.59 -11.20 14.94
CA GLY A 398 7.05 -11.09 14.77
C GLY A 398 7.53 -10.64 13.38
N TRP A 399 6.63 -10.24 12.47
CA TRP A 399 6.98 -9.96 11.07
C TRP A 399 7.28 -8.50 10.80
N TRP A 400 8.39 -8.26 10.12
CA TRP A 400 8.89 -6.94 9.73
C TRP A 400 9.23 -6.91 8.23
N THR A 401 9.33 -5.71 7.67
CA THR A 401 9.84 -5.47 6.31
C THR A 401 10.66 -4.17 6.27
N VAL A 402 11.33 -3.92 5.15
CA VAL A 402 12.16 -2.73 4.98
C VAL A 402 11.36 -1.64 4.28
N LEU A 403 11.34 -0.44 4.86
CA LEU A 403 10.70 0.75 4.29
C LEU A 403 11.70 1.54 3.43
N GLU A 404 12.88 1.80 3.96
CA GLU A 404 13.99 2.49 3.29
C GLU A 404 15.27 1.66 3.43
N ALA A 405 16.14 1.72 2.41
CA ALA A 405 17.47 1.13 2.47
C ALA A 405 18.48 1.96 1.65
N ASP A 406 19.59 2.35 2.28
CA ASP A 406 20.74 3.02 1.65
C ASP A 406 22.03 2.20 1.77
#